data_AF-A0A455UK91-F1
#
_entry.id   AF-A0A455UK91-F1
#
_cell.length_a   1.000
_cell.length_b   1.000
_cell.length_c   1.000
_cell.angle_alpha   90.00
_cell.angle_beta   90.00
_cell.angle_gamma   90.00
#
_symmetry.space_group_name_H-M   'P 1'
#
loop_
_entity.id
_entity.type
_entity.pdbx_description
1 polymer ?
#
loop_
_entity_poly.entity_id
_entity_poly.type
_entity_poly.pdbx_seq_one_letter_code
_entity_poly.pdbx_strand_id
1 'polypeptide(L)'
;MNTQQISTKQVSVKRYLPDSSAEPFWQQYELPVDDSTSLLDALNHIKEQLDSTLSYRWSCRMAICGSCGVMVNGIPKLGCKTFCVIMTVISASSRYPTSPYSGIW
;
A
#
# COMPACT_ATOMS: atom_id res chain seq x y z
N MET A 1 -11.46 -17.76 -22.66
CA MET A 1 -10.39 -17.89 -21.64
C MET A 1 -9.72 -16.52 -21.58
N ASN A 2 -10.07 -15.70 -20.58
CA ASN A 2 -9.57 -14.32 -20.50
C ASN A 2 -8.14 -14.35 -20.00
N THR A 3 -7.19 -14.07 -20.88
CA THR A 3 -5.78 -13.90 -20.54
C THR A 3 -5.64 -12.57 -19.81
N GLN A 4 -5.74 -12.59 -18.48
CA GLN A 4 -5.41 -11.42 -17.66
C GLN A 4 -3.93 -11.11 -17.91
N GLN A 5 -3.65 -9.96 -18.53
CA GLN A 5 -2.31 -9.61 -18.95
C GLN A 5 -1.49 -9.10 -17.76
N ILE A 6 -0.87 -10.05 -17.06
CA ILE A 6 -0.03 -9.78 -15.90
C ILE A 6 1.23 -9.03 -16.36
N SER A 7 1.38 -7.80 -15.90
CA SER A 7 2.52 -6.93 -16.19
C SER A 7 3.29 -6.67 -14.91
N THR A 8 4.62 -6.82 -14.93
CA THR A 8 5.43 -6.47 -13.75
C THR A 8 5.50 -4.95 -13.65
N LYS A 9 5.17 -4.40 -12.48
CA LYS A 9 5.24 -2.96 -12.19
C LYS A 9 6.04 -2.72 -10.92
N GLN A 10 6.72 -1.58 -10.90
CA GLN A 10 7.46 -1.12 -9.74
C GLN A 10 6.57 -0.24 -8.84
N VAL A 11 6.54 -0.56 -7.56
CA VAL A 11 5.81 0.15 -6.51
C VAL A 11 6.80 0.69 -5.50
N SER A 12 6.75 2.00 -5.27
CA SER A 12 7.61 2.69 -4.30
C SER A 12 6.82 2.97 -3.03
N VAL A 13 7.24 2.40 -1.91
CA VAL A 13 6.58 2.54 -0.61
C VAL A 13 7.47 3.33 0.33
N LYS A 14 6.92 4.39 0.93
CA LYS A 14 7.59 5.15 1.99
C LYS A 14 7.47 4.38 3.29
N ARG A 15 8.59 3.90 3.80
CA ARG A 15 8.68 3.16 5.05
C ARG A 15 9.15 4.04 6.18
N TYR A 16 8.68 3.72 7.37
CA TYR A 16 9.08 4.36 8.61
C TYR A 16 9.26 3.27 9.66
N LEU A 17 10.44 3.24 10.30
CA LEU A 17 10.78 2.28 11.34
C LEU A 17 10.88 3.05 12.67
N PRO A 18 9.87 2.96 13.56
CA PRO A 18 9.85 3.72 14.80
C PRO A 18 11.02 3.35 15.74
N ASP A 19 11.46 2.09 15.73
CA ASP A 19 12.48 1.58 16.64
C ASP A 19 13.91 2.03 16.29
N SER A 20 14.16 2.44 15.05
CA SER A 20 15.52 2.71 14.55
C SER A 20 15.87 4.19 14.46
N SER A 21 14.99 5.10 14.93
CA SER A 21 15.08 6.57 14.78
C SER A 21 15.48 7.05 13.38
N ALA A 22 15.28 6.23 12.36
CA ALA A 22 15.69 6.49 10.99
C ALA A 22 14.63 7.34 10.30
N GLU A 23 15.09 8.31 9.50
CA GLU A 23 14.19 9.10 8.67
C GLU A 23 13.38 8.19 7.73
N PRO A 24 12.14 8.57 7.38
CA PRO A 24 11.34 7.79 6.44
C PRO A 24 12.07 7.60 5.12
N PHE A 25 12.27 6.35 4.70
CA PHE A 25 13.00 6.01 3.48
C PHE A 25 12.06 5.42 2.43
N TRP A 26 12.47 5.50 1.17
CA TRP A 26 11.75 4.89 0.06
C TRP A 26 12.28 3.48 -0.19
N GLN A 27 11.38 2.51 -0.26
CA GLN A 27 11.69 1.15 -0.66
C GLN A 27 10.89 0.79 -1.91
N GLN A 28 11.57 0.23 -2.90
CA GLN A 28 10.98 -0.17 -4.17
C GLN A 28 10.75 -1.68 -4.19
N TYR A 29 9.60 -2.08 -4.72
CA TYR A 29 9.22 -3.47 -4.89
C TYR A 29 8.73 -3.69 -6.32
N GLU A 30 9.06 -4.83 -6.90
CA GLU A 30 8.55 -5.24 -8.21
C GLU A 30 7.55 -6.36 -8.01
N LEU A 31 6.33 -6.16 -8.53
CA LEU A 31 5.24 -7.12 -8.37
C LEU A 31 4.51 -7.32 -9.70
N PRO A 32 4.04 -8.56 -9.96
CA PRO A 32 3.13 -8.84 -11.05
C PRO A 32 1.77 -8.22 -10.72
N VAL A 33 1.33 -7.26 -11.54
CA VAL A 33 0.00 -6.65 -11.42
C VAL A 33 -0.76 -6.77 -12.73
N ASP A 34 -2.06 -6.90 -12.63
CA ASP A 34 -3.02 -6.88 -13.74
C ASP A 34 -3.97 -5.67 -13.61
N ASP A 35 -4.81 -5.45 -14.63
CA ASP A 35 -5.73 -4.29 -14.66
C ASP A 35 -6.79 -4.32 -13.55
N SER A 36 -7.04 -5.49 -12.94
CA SER A 36 -7.94 -5.67 -11.81
C SER A 36 -7.24 -5.62 -10.46
N THR A 37 -5.90 -5.60 -10.42
CA THR A 37 -5.13 -5.55 -9.18
C THR A 37 -5.31 -4.20 -8.49
N SER A 38 -5.95 -4.23 -7.32
CA SER A 38 -6.06 -3.05 -6.46
C SER A 38 -4.74 -2.76 -5.74
N LEU A 39 -4.57 -1.53 -5.28
CA LEU A 39 -3.41 -1.15 -4.48
C LEU A 39 -3.35 -1.92 -3.16
N LEU A 40 -4.50 -2.28 -2.60
CA LEU A 40 -4.56 -3.13 -1.43
C LEU A 40 -4.03 -4.54 -1.74
N ASP A 41 -4.38 -5.11 -2.89
CA ASP A 41 -3.88 -6.42 -3.31
C ASP A 41 -2.37 -6.39 -3.55
N ALA A 42 -1.87 -5.33 -4.18
CA ALA A 42 -0.44 -5.08 -4.33
C ALA A 42 0.30 -5.03 -2.98
N LEU A 43 -0.25 -4.32 -1.98
CA LEU A 43 0.32 -4.26 -0.63
C LEU A 43 0.26 -5.62 0.09
N ASN A 44 -0.82 -6.38 -0.07
CA ASN A 44 -0.92 -7.75 0.44
C ASN A 44 0.14 -8.65 -0.18
N HIS A 45 0.32 -8.57 -1.50
CA HIS A 45 1.33 -9.35 -2.22
C HIS A 45 2.75 -9.03 -1.73
N ILE A 46 3.08 -7.74 -1.54
CA ILE A 46 4.37 -7.34 -0.95
C ILE A 46 4.51 -7.96 0.44
N LYS A 47 3.49 -7.83 1.30
CA LYS A 47 3.57 -8.36 2.68
C LYS A 47 3.74 -9.87 2.74
N GLU A 48 3.06 -10.60 1.87
CA GLU A 48 3.04 -12.06 1.87
C GLU A 48 4.27 -12.67 1.19
N GLN A 49 4.76 -12.06 0.10
CA GLN A 49 5.80 -12.67 -0.73
C GLN A 49 7.17 -11.98 -0.67
N LEU A 50 7.23 -10.68 -0.41
CA LEU A 50 8.46 -9.89 -0.53
C LEU A 50 8.98 -9.41 0.83
N ASP A 51 8.10 -8.86 1.66
CA ASP A 51 8.47 -8.19 2.91
C ASP A 51 7.34 -8.18 3.94
N SER A 52 7.38 -9.17 4.83
CA SER A 52 6.40 -9.34 5.91
C SER A 52 6.43 -8.24 6.97
N THR A 53 7.49 -7.43 7.01
CA THR A 53 7.65 -6.31 7.95
C THR A 53 6.89 -5.05 7.52
N LEU A 54 6.30 -5.05 6.32
CA LEU A 54 5.41 -3.99 5.87
C LEU A 54 4.10 -3.99 6.69
N SER A 55 3.73 -2.80 7.19
CA SER A 55 2.53 -2.61 8.00
C SER A 55 1.63 -1.53 7.40
N TYR A 56 0.35 -1.85 7.22
CA TYR A 56 -0.70 -0.96 6.71
C TYR A 56 -2.06 -1.42 7.27
N ARG A 57 -3.07 -0.54 7.20
CA ARG A 57 -4.43 -0.87 7.64
C ARG A 57 -5.35 -1.15 6.47
N TRP A 58 -6.25 -2.10 6.67
CA TRP A 58 -7.35 -2.41 5.77
C TRP A 58 -8.41 -3.24 6.52
N SER A 59 -9.62 -3.30 5.98
CA SER A 59 -10.72 -4.09 6.57
C SER A 59 -11.75 -4.47 5.50
N CYS A 60 -12.67 -3.56 5.18
CA CYS A 60 -13.88 -3.84 4.41
C CYS A 60 -13.71 -4.18 2.92
N ARG A 61 -12.57 -3.85 2.30
CA ARG A 61 -12.27 -4.01 0.85
C ARG A 61 -13.27 -3.38 -0.15
N MET A 62 -14.34 -2.75 0.31
CA MET A 62 -15.42 -2.19 -0.52
C MET A 62 -15.56 -0.67 -0.38
N ALA A 63 -14.51 0.02 0.06
CA ALA A 63 -14.45 1.48 0.18
C ALA A 63 -15.48 2.13 1.13
N ILE A 64 -16.04 1.38 2.09
CA ILE A 64 -17.02 1.90 3.06
C ILE A 64 -16.42 2.30 4.41
N CYS A 65 -15.37 1.61 4.84
CA CYS A 65 -14.77 1.75 6.17
C CYS A 65 -13.65 2.81 6.25
N GLY A 66 -13.08 3.23 5.11
CA GLY A 66 -11.97 4.20 5.08
C GLY A 66 -10.62 3.70 5.64
N SER A 67 -10.54 2.49 6.21
CA SER A 67 -9.32 1.97 6.85
C SER A 67 -8.13 1.79 5.89
N CYS A 68 -8.40 1.63 4.59
CA CYS A 68 -7.41 1.44 3.52
C CYS A 68 -6.84 2.78 2.98
N GLY A 69 -6.94 3.88 3.74
CA GLY A 69 -6.51 5.21 3.33
C GLY A 69 -4.99 5.35 3.21
N VAL A 70 -4.51 5.71 2.03
CA VAL A 70 -3.09 5.89 1.71
C VAL A 70 -2.86 7.10 0.82
N MET A 71 -1.67 7.68 0.83
CA MET A 71 -1.31 8.72 -0.14
C MET A 71 -0.71 8.05 -1.36
N VAL A 72 -1.27 8.33 -2.53
CA VAL A 72 -0.74 7.89 -3.82
C VAL A 72 -0.32 9.12 -4.61
N ASN A 73 0.98 9.27 -4.87
CA ASN A 73 1.53 10.44 -5.58
C ASN A 73 1.09 11.78 -4.96
N GLY A 74 1.06 11.85 -3.62
CA GLY A 74 0.63 13.04 -2.88
C GLY A 74 -0.89 13.27 -2.83
N ILE A 75 -1.69 12.40 -3.45
CA ILE A 75 -3.16 12.48 -3.43
C ILE A 75 -3.70 11.43 -2.46
N PRO A 76 -4.54 11.80 -1.47
CA PRO A 76 -5.18 10.83 -0.59
C PRO A 76 -6.16 9.96 -1.39
N LYS A 77 -5.97 8.64 -1.35
CA LYS A 77 -6.84 7.66 -2.00
C LYS A 77 -7.11 6.48 -1.07
N LEU A 78 -8.16 5.72 -1.40
CA LEU A 78 -8.46 4.45 -0.74
C LEU A 78 -7.78 3.33 -1.54
N GLY A 79 -6.85 2.59 -0.91
CA GLY A 79 -6.10 1.53 -1.57
C GLY A 79 -7.01 0.43 -2.14
N CYS A 80 -8.13 0.16 -1.47
CA CYS A 80 -9.13 -0.80 -1.90
C CYS A 80 -10.04 -0.34 -3.06
N LYS A 81 -9.96 0.93 -3.48
CA LYS A 81 -10.68 1.47 -4.65
C LYS A 81 -9.72 1.92 -5.76
N THR A 82 -8.41 1.91 -5.48
CA THR A 82 -7.39 2.44 -6.38
C THR A 82 -6.70 1.28 -7.07
N PHE A 83 -6.60 1.32 -8.39
CA PHE A 83 -5.92 0.28 -9.19
C PHE A 83 -4.46 0.64 -9.47
N CYS A 84 -3.62 -0.37 -9.58
CA CYS A 84 -2.18 -0.21 -9.80
C CYS A 84 -1.86 -0.06 -11.30
N VAL A 85 -2.25 1.07 -11.90
CA VAL A 85 -2.07 1.33 -13.35
C VAL A 85 -0.78 2.10 -13.70
N ILE A 86 -0.18 2.82 -12.74
CA ILE A 86 1.05 3.61 -12.96
C ILE A 86 1.97 3.53 -11.74
N MET A 87 3.25 3.88 -11.92
CA MET A 87 4.28 3.99 -10.87
C MET A 87 3.68 4.61 -9.60
N THR A 88 3.44 3.76 -8.60
CA THR A 88 2.66 4.15 -7.42
C THR A 88 3.62 4.49 -6.31
N VAL A 89 3.61 5.76 -5.91
CA VAL A 89 4.34 6.24 -4.74
C VAL A 89 3.37 6.25 -3.56
N ILE A 90 3.50 5.28 -2.67
CA ILE A 90 2.68 5.15 -1.47
C ILE A 90 3.40 5.85 -0.32
N SER A 91 2.81 6.90 0.25
CA SER A 91 3.27 7.46 1.52
C SER A 91 2.21 7.35 2.61
N ALA A 92 2.64 7.17 3.85
CA ALA A 92 1.76 7.35 4.99
C ALA A 92 1.17 8.76 4.93
N SER A 93 -0.15 8.90 5.10
CA SER A 93 -0.77 10.22 5.14
C SER A 93 -0.33 10.91 6.43
N SER A 94 0.33 12.07 6.32
CA SER A 94 0.75 12.91 7.46
C SER A 94 -0.39 13.24 8.44
N ARG A 95 -1.66 13.02 8.06
CA ARG A 95 -2.85 13.23 8.88
C ARG A 95 -3.12 12.10 9.89
N TYR A 96 -2.51 10.94 9.72
CA TYR A 96 -2.55 9.86 10.69
C TYR A 96 -1.11 9.61 11.14
N PRO A 97 -0.73 9.98 12.37
CA PRO A 97 0.55 9.53 12.91
C PRO A 97 0.56 8.01 12.79
N THR A 98 1.67 7.44 12.33
CA THR A 98 1.95 6.01 12.41
C THR A 98 1.96 5.64 13.88
N SER A 99 0.77 5.46 14.46
CA SER A 99 0.60 5.22 15.87
C SER A 99 1.14 3.82 16.14
N PRO A 100 2.18 3.66 16.98
CA PRO A 100 2.62 2.35 17.43
C PRO A 100 1.57 1.67 18.33
N TYR A 101 0.51 2.39 18.73
CA TYR A 101 -0.61 1.90 19.52
C TYR A 101 -1.92 2.56 19.06
N SER A 102 -2.49 2.10 17.96
CA SER A 102 -3.93 2.26 17.77
C SER A 102 -4.62 1.05 18.36
N GLY A 103 -4.72 1.04 19.69
CA GLY A 103 -5.75 0.26 20.33
C GLY A 103 -7.09 0.65 19.72
N ILE A 104 -7.89 -0.39 19.48
CA ILE A 104 -9.35 -0.39 19.42
C ILE A 104 -9.98 0.57 18.40
N TRP A 105 -10.74 -0.04 17.48
CA TRP A 105 -11.66 0.54 16.48
C TRP A 105 -11.05 0.87 15.10
#